data_AF-A0A397A2V5-F1
#
_entry.id   AF-A0A397A2V5-F1
#
_cell.length_a   1.000
_cell.length_b   1.000
_cell.length_c   1.000
_cell.angle_alpha   90.00
_cell.angle_beta   90.00
_cell.angle_gamma   90.00
#
_symmetry.space_group_name_H-M   'P 1'
#
loop_
_entity.id
_entity.type
_entity.pdbx_description
1 polymer ?
#
loop_
_entity_poly.entity_id
_entity_poly.type
_entity_poly.pdbx_seq_one_letter_code
_entity_poly.pdbx_strand_id
1 'polypeptide(L)'
;MLQWVIGIFFSLDYIMRLYAADSRRIFFLSPFALVDLVTILPQWLEVLFEANEEFRSKASAMKTLRALRFLRAYRLLVFSKTAKGRQGGVLFLTVMSIIVCSAGVIQAVESCGPGDVQGKNCQSLEIYNACYFVVITIATLGYGDIAPKTRSGKVCVIFLIFSTGILLPLQISRYSDILSRETEYDKSFTAKKEKNPHILICGEVNSSALDFFLRQFLHPNNMNWKDKVVILCPGLPSHNLKRILLNSAYEQRVVYLQGSAMLDSDLKRAGAANARLCFVLLNKLSTDGDRSDTASNLLTISLRHHTKRVPLFVQVLKTDNIRHVHLSGASNIVCVDQLKMGLLAKSCVIPGLCALVCNILFTFRPFYKTSGLWTSEFLHGCAHDVYEAHVPTYLQGMMSMATLTLIMYCEYHVILLGVTDNLDKFHLFPSKLRLRKSHTVLILSKTPDCSRWLEGLSLYTLQKYQHWISEFAAISDAWQGGTLSGRLRTTRELMRKSMSLSSGQTRRTLRYALAKTDDVIKSPPHTRPFTSSQIVPCTGPSDDKHHDEGRDEEEEVVV
;
A
#
# COMPACT_ATOMS: atom_id res chain seq x y z
N MET A 1 28.87 50.41 5.60
CA MET A 1 29.85 49.42 6.10
C MET A 1 29.45 47.98 5.80
N LEU A 2 28.34 47.44 6.33
CA LEU A 2 27.98 46.02 6.14
C LEU A 2 27.87 45.58 4.66
N GLN A 3 27.23 46.39 3.81
CA GLN A 3 27.09 46.09 2.38
C GLN A 3 28.44 45.99 1.66
N TRP A 4 29.41 46.81 2.05
CA TRP A 4 30.76 46.80 1.50
C TRP A 4 31.53 45.55 1.89
N VAL A 5 31.46 45.16 3.17
CA VAL A 5 32.05 43.91 3.66
C VAL A 5 31.51 42.71 2.90
N ILE A 6 30.18 42.66 2.72
CA ILE A 6 29.50 41.61 1.95
C ILE A 6 29.95 41.60 0.49
N GLY A 7 30.08 42.77 -0.14
CA GLY A 7 30.55 42.89 -1.53
C GLY A 7 31.97 42.40 -1.73
N ILE A 8 32.89 42.81 -0.85
CA ILE A 8 34.29 42.37 -0.85
C ILE A 8 34.36 40.86 -0.67
N PHE A 9 33.64 40.33 0.32
CA PHE A 9 33.59 38.88 0.57
C PHE A 9 33.12 38.11 -0.67
N PHE A 10 32.08 38.59 -1.37
CA PHE A 10 31.57 37.93 -2.57
C PHE A 10 32.46 38.09 -3.79
N SER A 11 33.13 39.22 -3.94
CA SER A 11 34.17 39.39 -4.96
C SER A 11 35.35 38.44 -4.72
N LEU A 12 35.76 38.26 -3.47
CA LEU A 12 36.79 37.28 -3.11
C LEU A 12 36.33 35.83 -3.38
N ASP A 13 35.09 35.45 -3.00
CA ASP A 13 34.50 34.13 -3.35
C ASP A 13 34.52 33.90 -4.87
N TYR A 14 34.15 34.90 -5.67
CA TYR A 14 34.17 34.80 -7.13
C TYR A 14 35.60 34.66 -7.69
N ILE A 15 36.54 35.48 -7.22
CA ILE A 15 37.95 35.45 -7.68
C ILE A 15 38.62 34.13 -7.28
N MET A 16 38.39 33.64 -6.07
CA MET A 16 38.94 32.34 -5.63
C MET A 16 38.41 31.20 -6.50
N ARG A 17 37.11 31.18 -6.84
CA ARG A 17 36.53 30.17 -7.73
C ARG A 17 37.05 30.27 -9.15
N LEU A 18 37.23 31.49 -9.65
CA LEU A 18 37.83 31.73 -10.96
C LEU A 18 39.29 31.25 -11.01
N TYR A 19 40.04 31.44 -9.93
CA TYR A 19 41.43 30.96 -9.81
C TYR A 19 41.51 29.42 -9.69
N ALA A 20 40.60 28.82 -8.91
CA ALA A 20 40.55 27.37 -8.68
C ALA A 20 39.95 26.57 -9.84
N ALA A 21 39.38 27.22 -10.86
CA ALA A 21 38.79 26.52 -12.00
C ALA A 21 39.85 26.03 -12.99
N ASP A 22 39.77 24.75 -13.38
CA ASP A 22 40.68 24.11 -14.36
C ASP A 22 40.77 24.87 -15.69
N SER A 23 39.65 25.48 -16.12
CA SER A 23 39.58 26.30 -17.33
C SER A 23 38.85 27.62 -17.07
N ARG A 24 39.64 28.68 -16.89
CA ARG A 24 39.14 30.03 -16.54
C ARG A 24 38.10 30.58 -17.53
N ARG A 25 38.28 30.32 -18.83
CA ARG A 25 37.36 30.78 -19.89
C ARG A 25 36.00 30.10 -19.82
N ILE A 26 35.98 28.78 -19.60
CA ILE A 26 34.74 28.00 -19.49
C ILE A 26 34.02 28.37 -18.19
N PHE A 27 34.76 28.58 -17.10
CA PHE A 27 34.19 29.05 -15.85
C PHE A 27 33.54 30.43 -16.01
N PHE A 28 34.20 31.39 -16.64
CA PHE A 28 33.65 32.73 -16.87
C PHE A 28 32.36 32.72 -17.69
N LEU A 29 32.26 31.84 -18.69
CA LEU A 29 31.07 31.65 -19.54
C LEU A 29 30.01 30.73 -18.90
N SER A 30 30.26 30.17 -17.72
CA SER A 30 29.28 29.33 -17.05
C SER A 30 28.10 30.16 -16.53
N PRO A 31 26.84 29.69 -16.68
CA PRO A 31 25.66 30.48 -16.35
C PRO A 31 25.60 30.89 -14.87
N PHE A 32 26.09 30.05 -13.96
CA PHE A 32 26.15 30.38 -12.53
C PHE A 32 27.22 31.43 -12.21
N ALA A 33 28.40 31.38 -12.87
CA ALA A 33 29.43 32.40 -12.69
C ALA A 33 29.00 33.74 -13.31
N LEU A 34 28.27 33.72 -14.43
CA LEU A 34 27.74 34.92 -15.05
C LEU A 34 26.69 35.59 -14.15
N VAL A 35 25.82 34.82 -13.51
CA VAL A 35 24.88 35.34 -12.50
C VAL A 35 25.64 35.93 -11.31
N ASP A 36 26.68 35.27 -10.81
CA ASP A 36 27.50 35.79 -9.71
C ASP A 36 28.20 37.10 -10.12
N LEU A 37 28.69 37.21 -11.35
CA LEU A 37 29.28 38.45 -11.90
C LEU A 37 28.25 39.59 -12.02
N VAL A 38 27.08 39.31 -12.62
CA VAL A 38 25.97 40.28 -12.79
C VAL A 38 25.46 40.80 -11.44
N THR A 39 25.56 40.01 -10.37
CA THR A 39 25.14 40.43 -9.03
C THR A 39 26.20 41.21 -8.24
N ILE A 40 27.48 41.09 -8.61
CA ILE A 40 28.62 41.83 -8.02
C ILE A 40 28.80 43.19 -8.69
N LEU A 41 28.62 43.24 -10.02
CA LEU A 41 28.93 44.39 -10.85
C LEU A 41 28.22 45.69 -10.45
N PRO A 42 26.90 45.72 -10.13
CA PRO A 42 26.22 46.94 -9.73
C PRO A 42 26.81 47.59 -8.48
N GLN A 43 27.37 46.80 -7.56
CA GLN A 43 27.95 47.31 -6.33
C GLN A 43 29.24 48.09 -6.57
N TRP A 44 30.11 47.60 -7.45
CA TRP A 44 31.37 48.30 -7.77
C TRP A 44 31.14 49.49 -8.70
N LEU A 45 30.14 49.40 -9.58
CA LEU A 45 29.73 50.55 -10.39
C LEU A 45 29.14 51.68 -9.53
N GLU A 46 28.34 51.38 -8.51
CA GLU A 46 27.82 52.38 -7.58
C GLU A 46 28.95 53.21 -6.96
N VAL A 47 30.00 52.53 -6.50
CA VAL A 47 31.18 53.14 -5.88
C VAL A 47 31.95 54.04 -6.86
N LEU A 48 32.13 53.58 -8.09
CA LEU A 48 32.85 54.32 -9.12
C LEU A 48 32.08 55.58 -9.56
N PHE A 49 30.75 55.50 -9.64
CA PHE A 49 29.90 56.61 -10.07
C PHE A 49 29.59 57.62 -8.96
N GLU A 50 29.66 57.23 -7.68
CA GLU A 50 29.48 58.14 -6.54
C GLU A 50 30.65 59.14 -6.40
N ALA A 51 31.79 58.87 -7.06
CA ALA A 51 32.95 59.76 -7.11
C ALA A 51 32.83 60.93 -8.11
N ASN A 52 31.90 60.86 -9.08
CA ASN A 52 31.72 61.89 -10.11
C ASN A 52 30.38 62.63 -9.92
N GLU A 53 30.40 63.96 -9.75
CA GLU A 53 29.20 64.75 -9.42
C GLU A 53 28.11 64.71 -10.52
N GLU A 54 28.47 64.63 -11.79
CA GLU A 54 27.51 64.53 -12.92
C GLU A 54 26.76 63.19 -12.97
N PHE A 55 27.35 62.11 -12.43
CA PHE A 55 26.79 60.75 -12.50
C PHE A 55 26.03 60.34 -11.24
N ARG A 56 25.94 61.21 -10.23
CA ARG A 56 25.25 60.97 -8.96
C ARG A 56 23.76 60.64 -9.14
N SER A 57 23.14 61.19 -10.18
CA SER A 57 21.76 60.89 -10.57
C SER A 57 21.58 59.43 -11.04
N LYS A 58 22.49 58.95 -11.90
CA LYS A 58 22.53 57.57 -12.40
C LYS A 58 22.91 56.58 -11.29
N ALA A 59 23.70 57.01 -10.31
CA ALA A 59 24.05 56.19 -9.15
C ALA A 59 22.82 55.79 -8.32
N SER A 60 21.77 56.62 -8.26
CA SER A 60 20.50 56.26 -7.58
C SER A 60 19.77 55.10 -8.28
N ALA A 61 19.74 55.09 -9.62
CA ALA A 61 19.17 53.99 -10.41
C ALA A 61 20.00 52.70 -10.31
N MET A 62 21.31 52.79 -10.04
CA MET A 62 22.15 51.62 -9.79
C MET A 62 21.85 50.95 -8.44
N LYS A 63 21.30 51.69 -7.46
CA LYS A 63 20.92 51.15 -6.15
C LYS A 63 19.72 50.20 -6.23
N THR A 64 18.82 50.38 -7.19
CA THR A 64 17.62 49.51 -7.37
C THR A 64 17.96 48.17 -8.05
N LEU A 65 19.10 48.08 -8.77
CA LEU A 65 19.64 46.82 -9.30
C LEU A 65 20.12 45.84 -8.22
N ARG A 66 20.12 46.23 -6.95
CA ARG A 66 20.36 45.31 -5.81
C ARG A 66 19.38 44.15 -5.77
N ALA A 67 18.18 44.32 -6.35
CA ALA A 67 17.19 43.27 -6.51
C ALA A 67 17.74 42.04 -7.29
N LEU A 68 18.72 42.24 -8.19
CA LEU A 68 19.38 41.15 -8.94
C LEU A 68 20.08 40.15 -8.03
N ARG A 69 20.48 40.55 -6.80
CA ARG A 69 21.12 39.63 -5.83
C ARG A 69 20.23 38.44 -5.46
N PHE A 70 18.91 38.56 -5.67
CA PHE A 70 17.98 37.44 -5.52
C PHE A 70 18.33 36.25 -6.43
N LEU A 71 18.97 36.47 -7.58
CA LEU A 71 19.45 35.40 -8.47
C LEU A 71 20.45 34.45 -7.79
N ARG A 72 21.06 34.84 -6.67
CA ARG A 72 21.92 33.92 -5.89
C ARG A 72 21.13 32.88 -5.11
N ALA A 73 19.83 33.07 -4.93
CA ALA A 73 18.96 32.07 -4.31
C ALA A 73 18.99 30.73 -5.08
N TYR A 74 19.32 30.73 -6.38
CA TYR A 74 19.55 29.49 -7.15
C TYR A 74 20.65 28.60 -6.55
N ARG A 75 21.59 29.15 -5.78
CA ARG A 75 22.61 28.37 -5.05
C ARG A 75 21.98 27.43 -3.99
N LEU A 76 20.80 27.78 -3.46
CA LEU A 76 20.06 26.93 -2.51
C LEU A 76 19.57 25.62 -3.14
N LEU A 77 19.47 25.56 -4.47
CA LEU A 77 19.04 24.35 -5.18
C LEU A 77 20.04 23.19 -5.05
N VAL A 78 21.30 23.47 -4.71
CA VAL A 78 22.32 22.43 -4.46
C VAL A 78 21.94 21.56 -3.25
N PHE A 79 21.19 22.08 -2.29
CA PHE A 79 20.72 21.30 -1.13
C PHE A 79 19.56 20.35 -1.46
N SER A 80 18.93 20.52 -2.62
CA SER A 80 17.78 19.70 -3.02
C SER A 80 18.25 18.37 -3.60
N LYS A 81 18.12 17.32 -2.79
CA LYS A 81 18.55 15.95 -3.15
C LYS A 81 17.58 15.23 -4.09
N THR A 82 16.31 15.62 -4.10
CA THR A 82 15.26 14.97 -4.90
C THR A 82 15.08 15.70 -6.21
N ALA A 83 15.00 14.99 -7.35
CA ALA A 83 14.75 15.59 -8.66
C ALA A 83 13.47 16.46 -8.68
N LYS A 84 12.40 15.99 -8.02
CA LYS A 84 11.13 16.71 -7.83
C LYS A 84 11.34 18.03 -7.07
N GLY A 85 11.98 17.95 -5.90
CA GLY A 85 12.27 19.12 -5.07
C GLY A 85 13.21 20.11 -5.76
N ARG A 86 14.14 19.64 -6.59
CA ARG A 86 15.06 20.49 -7.35
C ARG A 86 14.32 21.24 -8.45
N GLN A 87 13.47 20.55 -9.23
CA GLN A 87 12.74 21.19 -10.33
C GLN A 87 11.59 22.09 -9.83
N GLY A 88 10.90 21.69 -8.77
CA GLY A 88 9.94 22.58 -8.09
C GLY A 88 10.62 23.81 -7.49
N GLY A 89 11.81 23.64 -6.90
CA GLY A 89 12.63 24.76 -6.43
C GLY A 89 13.08 25.68 -7.57
N VAL A 90 13.49 25.12 -8.72
CA VAL A 90 13.83 25.91 -9.92
C VAL A 90 12.62 26.72 -10.37
N LEU A 91 11.45 26.10 -10.53
CA LEU A 91 10.23 26.81 -10.95
C LEU A 91 9.90 27.96 -9.98
N PHE A 92 9.87 27.69 -8.68
CA PHE A 92 9.60 28.72 -7.67
C PHE A 92 10.61 29.87 -7.69
N LEU A 93 11.91 29.54 -7.71
CA LEU A 93 12.97 30.56 -7.76
C LEU A 93 12.98 31.32 -9.08
N THR A 94 12.65 30.70 -10.21
CA THR A 94 12.54 31.38 -11.51
C THR A 94 11.45 32.43 -11.49
N VAL A 95 10.23 32.09 -11.03
CA VAL A 95 9.12 33.04 -10.91
C VAL A 95 9.48 34.19 -9.98
N MET A 96 9.97 33.89 -8.78
CA MET A 96 10.36 34.92 -7.81
C MET A 96 11.51 35.80 -8.33
N SER A 97 12.48 35.21 -9.03
CA SER A 97 13.58 35.97 -9.61
C SER A 97 13.12 36.90 -10.73
N ILE A 98 12.20 36.47 -11.59
CA ILE A 98 11.63 37.32 -12.64
C ILE A 98 10.89 38.50 -12.01
N ILE A 99 10.07 38.27 -10.98
CA ILE A 99 9.31 39.33 -10.30
C ILE A 99 10.27 40.37 -9.71
N VAL A 100 11.21 39.93 -8.87
CA VAL A 100 12.11 40.83 -8.13
C VAL A 100 13.11 41.53 -9.05
N CYS A 101 13.71 40.82 -10.01
CA CYS A 101 14.69 41.40 -10.93
C CYS A 101 14.02 42.40 -11.89
N SER A 102 12.86 42.05 -12.44
CA SER A 102 12.17 42.93 -13.38
C SER A 102 11.58 44.15 -12.69
N ALA A 103 11.06 44.00 -11.47
CA ALA A 103 10.62 45.12 -10.66
C ALA A 103 11.78 46.07 -10.34
N GLY A 104 12.96 45.54 -9.99
CA GLY A 104 14.17 46.33 -9.76
C GLY A 104 14.65 47.07 -11.02
N VAL A 105 14.60 46.43 -12.19
CA VAL A 105 14.95 47.06 -13.47
C VAL A 105 13.94 48.14 -13.87
N ILE A 106 12.64 47.89 -13.75
CA ILE A 106 11.59 48.88 -14.06
C ILE A 106 11.70 50.07 -13.10
N GLN A 107 11.94 49.81 -11.81
CA GLN A 107 12.19 50.87 -10.83
C GLN A 107 13.45 51.68 -11.19
N ALA A 108 14.53 51.03 -11.62
CA ALA A 108 15.76 51.71 -12.07
C ALA A 108 15.50 52.63 -13.28
N VAL A 109 14.74 52.15 -14.26
CA VAL A 109 14.52 52.82 -15.55
C VAL A 109 13.50 53.96 -15.42
N GLU A 110 12.49 53.81 -14.56
CA GLU A 110 11.44 54.83 -14.38
C GLU A 110 11.83 55.92 -13.37
N SER A 111 12.88 55.71 -12.57
CA SER A 111 13.39 56.66 -11.58
C SER A 111 13.73 58.03 -12.21
N CYS A 112 13.17 59.10 -11.65
CA CYS A 112 13.43 60.47 -12.11
C CYS A 112 14.84 60.95 -11.71
N GLY A 113 15.52 61.63 -12.64
CA GLY A 113 16.79 62.32 -12.37
C GLY A 113 16.59 63.72 -11.76
N PRO A 114 17.62 64.30 -11.12
CA PRO A 114 17.59 65.67 -10.64
C PRO A 114 17.61 66.63 -11.84
N GLY A 115 16.47 67.30 -12.10
CA GLY A 115 16.30 68.24 -13.21
C GLY A 115 15.05 68.01 -14.07
N ASP A 116 14.36 66.87 -13.91
CA ASP A 116 13.12 66.59 -14.63
C ASP A 116 11.92 67.10 -13.81
N VAL A 117 11.52 68.37 -14.02
CA VAL A 117 10.55 69.08 -13.17
C VAL A 117 9.09 68.84 -13.57
N GLN A 118 8.81 67.99 -14.55
CA GLN A 118 7.43 67.65 -14.92
C GLN A 118 7.32 66.14 -15.14
N GLY A 119 6.56 65.46 -14.27
CA GLY A 119 6.28 64.00 -14.30
C GLY A 119 5.53 63.47 -15.53
N LYS A 120 5.79 64.06 -16.71
CA LYS A 120 5.35 63.62 -18.04
C LYS A 120 6.14 62.38 -18.51
N ASN A 121 7.44 62.30 -18.21
CA ASN A 121 8.31 61.25 -18.77
C ASN A 121 8.90 60.26 -17.76
N CYS A 122 8.80 60.52 -16.44
CA CYS A 122 9.37 59.66 -15.39
C CYS A 122 8.39 59.46 -14.21
N GLN A 123 8.63 58.44 -13.37
CA GLN A 123 7.83 58.17 -12.17
C GLN A 123 8.65 57.45 -11.09
N SER A 124 8.57 57.93 -9.84
CA SER A 124 9.16 57.23 -8.70
C SER A 124 8.22 56.14 -8.21
N LEU A 125 8.49 54.89 -8.59
CA LEU A 125 7.76 53.72 -8.09
C LEU A 125 8.44 53.13 -6.86
N GLU A 126 7.67 52.87 -5.81
CA GLU A 126 8.12 52.01 -4.71
C GLU A 126 8.29 50.56 -5.21
N ILE A 127 9.22 49.81 -4.60
CA ILE A 127 9.50 48.42 -5.02
C ILE A 127 8.27 47.52 -4.92
N TYR A 128 7.38 47.75 -3.94
CA TYR A 128 6.14 46.99 -3.81
C TYR A 128 5.18 47.23 -4.96
N ASN A 129 5.04 48.48 -5.40
CA ASN A 129 4.21 48.86 -6.54
C ASN A 129 4.80 48.33 -7.86
N ALA A 130 6.14 48.33 -7.99
CA ALA A 130 6.83 47.73 -9.13
C ALA A 130 6.66 46.20 -9.18
N CYS A 131 6.75 45.50 -8.04
CA CYS A 131 6.45 44.07 -7.95
C CYS A 131 4.99 43.76 -8.30
N TYR A 132 4.05 44.55 -7.79
CA TYR A 132 2.62 44.44 -8.12
C TYR A 132 2.38 44.58 -9.62
N PHE A 133 2.96 45.61 -10.25
CA PHE A 133 2.89 45.80 -11.71
C PHE A 133 3.44 44.59 -12.48
N VAL A 134 4.59 44.06 -12.08
CA VAL A 134 5.19 42.88 -12.73
C VAL A 134 4.33 41.63 -12.54
N VAL A 135 3.77 41.40 -11.35
CA VAL A 135 2.88 40.25 -11.08
C VAL A 135 1.64 40.32 -11.96
N ILE A 136 0.98 41.47 -12.07
CA ILE A 136 -0.21 41.66 -12.92
C ILE A 136 0.12 41.50 -14.40
N THR A 137 1.29 41.97 -14.83
CA THR A 137 1.76 41.84 -16.21
C THR A 137 2.04 40.37 -16.55
N ILE A 138 2.72 39.63 -15.66
CA ILE A 138 2.99 38.19 -15.84
C ILE A 138 1.70 37.37 -15.77
N ALA A 139 0.78 37.74 -14.88
CA ALA A 139 -0.54 37.12 -14.75
C ALA A 139 -1.48 37.48 -15.90
N THR A 140 -1.06 38.33 -16.85
CA THR A 140 -1.85 38.79 -18.00
C THR A 140 -3.16 39.51 -17.63
N LEU A 141 -3.26 40.04 -16.39
CA LEU A 141 -4.45 40.75 -15.91
C LEU A 141 -4.52 42.17 -16.47
N GLY A 142 -3.40 42.90 -16.44
CA GLY A 142 -3.26 44.21 -17.08
C GLY A 142 -4.27 45.28 -16.65
N TYR A 143 -4.47 45.51 -15.33
CA TYR A 143 -5.44 46.50 -14.84
C TYR A 143 -5.24 47.93 -15.37
N GLY A 144 -4.00 48.30 -15.74
CA GLY A 144 -3.68 49.60 -16.31
C GLY A 144 -3.62 50.74 -15.30
N ASP A 145 -3.65 50.43 -14.01
CA ASP A 145 -3.50 51.36 -12.89
C ASP A 145 -2.06 51.91 -12.77
N ILE A 146 -1.06 51.08 -13.07
CA ILE A 146 0.35 51.44 -13.16
C ILE A 146 0.87 51.06 -14.54
N ALA A 147 1.53 51.99 -15.23
CA ALA A 147 2.13 51.76 -16.55
C ALA A 147 3.45 52.52 -16.71
N PRO A 148 4.44 51.98 -17.44
CA PRO A 148 5.71 52.67 -17.69
C PRO A 148 5.49 53.91 -18.56
N LYS A 149 6.00 55.06 -18.10
CA LYS A 149 5.92 56.33 -18.83
C LYS A 149 7.13 56.50 -19.76
N THR A 150 8.30 56.03 -19.35
CA THR A 150 9.54 56.19 -20.12
C THR A 150 9.54 55.32 -21.39
N ARG A 151 10.20 55.79 -22.45
CA ARG A 151 10.39 55.02 -23.69
C ARG A 151 11.17 53.72 -23.43
N SER A 152 12.20 53.78 -22.59
CA SER A 152 13.00 52.63 -22.17
C SER A 152 12.20 51.64 -21.33
N GLY A 153 11.35 52.11 -20.41
CA GLY A 153 10.50 51.26 -19.59
C GLY A 153 9.47 50.49 -20.41
N LYS A 154 8.87 51.12 -21.43
CA LYS A 154 7.97 50.45 -22.39
C LYS A 154 8.68 49.31 -23.15
N VAL A 155 9.91 49.55 -23.61
CA VAL A 155 10.72 48.51 -24.28
C VAL A 155 11.07 47.38 -23.31
N CYS A 156 11.44 47.69 -22.06
CA CYS A 156 11.68 46.69 -21.02
C CYS A 156 10.44 45.83 -20.73
N VAL A 157 9.24 46.42 -20.70
CA VAL A 157 7.99 45.68 -20.48
C VAL A 157 7.64 44.78 -21.68
N ILE A 158 7.87 45.24 -22.91
CA ILE A 158 7.70 44.39 -24.10
C ILE A 158 8.63 43.17 -24.02
N PHE A 159 9.92 43.39 -23.71
CA PHE A 159 10.87 42.30 -23.53
C PHE A 159 10.47 41.36 -22.39
N LEU A 160 9.99 41.92 -21.28
CA LEU A 160 9.46 41.15 -20.15
C LEU A 160 8.33 40.23 -20.59
N ILE A 161 7.32 40.75 -21.29
CA ILE A 161 6.16 39.96 -21.74
C ILE A 161 6.61 38.80 -22.65
N PHE A 162 7.50 39.04 -23.62
CA PHE A 162 8.03 37.97 -24.48
C PHE A 162 8.86 36.96 -23.69
N SER A 163 9.75 37.43 -22.81
CA SER A 163 10.63 36.56 -22.02
C SER A 163 9.83 35.68 -21.05
N THR A 164 8.83 36.23 -20.37
CA THR A 164 8.01 35.46 -19.41
C THR A 164 7.03 34.54 -20.12
N GLY A 165 6.48 34.97 -21.26
CA GLY A 165 5.63 34.16 -22.13
C GLY A 165 6.32 32.92 -22.70
N ILE A 166 7.65 32.94 -22.86
CA ILE A 166 8.42 31.77 -23.29
C ILE A 166 8.95 30.96 -22.08
N LEU A 167 9.57 31.63 -21.10
CA LEU A 167 10.27 30.93 -20.02
C LEU A 167 9.33 30.22 -19.05
N LEU A 168 8.21 30.83 -18.66
CA LEU A 168 7.32 30.24 -17.65
C LEU A 168 6.62 28.98 -18.18
N PRO A 169 6.01 28.96 -19.38
CA PRO A 169 5.39 27.74 -19.89
C PRO A 169 6.38 26.58 -20.06
N LEU A 170 7.62 26.85 -20.48
CA LEU A 170 8.66 25.81 -20.59
C LEU A 170 9.02 25.20 -19.23
N GLN A 171 9.13 26.01 -18.18
CA GLN A 171 9.42 25.50 -16.83
C GLN A 171 8.22 24.73 -16.25
N ILE A 172 7.01 25.22 -16.47
CA ILE A 172 5.78 24.55 -16.03
C ILE A 172 5.61 23.20 -16.75
N SER A 173 5.86 23.15 -18.07
CA SER A 173 5.80 21.91 -18.84
C SER A 173 6.80 20.87 -18.32
N ARG A 174 8.06 21.26 -18.07
CA ARG A 174 9.06 20.35 -17.50
C ARG A 174 8.69 19.86 -16.10
N TYR A 175 8.11 20.73 -15.27
CA TYR A 175 7.63 20.33 -13.95
C TYR A 175 6.43 19.38 -14.06
N SER A 176 5.49 19.65 -14.98
CA SER A 176 4.36 18.80 -15.29
C SER A 176 4.80 17.43 -15.79
N ASP A 177 5.79 17.34 -16.66
CA ASP A 177 6.34 16.07 -17.17
C ASP A 177 6.96 15.21 -16.06
N ILE A 178 7.53 15.84 -15.03
CA ILE A 178 8.09 15.12 -13.88
C ILE A 178 6.97 14.66 -12.94
N LEU A 179 5.94 15.47 -12.78
CA LEU A 179 4.79 15.15 -11.93
C LEU A 179 3.89 14.09 -12.58
N SER A 180 3.71 14.12 -13.90
CA SER A 180 2.90 13.14 -14.65
C SER A 180 3.55 11.75 -14.71
N ARG A 181 4.86 11.66 -14.47
CA ARG A 181 5.57 10.38 -14.27
C ARG A 181 5.27 9.73 -12.92
N GLU A 182 4.70 10.46 -11.95
CA GLU A 182 4.21 9.83 -10.73
C GLU A 182 2.98 9.01 -11.04
N THR A 183 3.09 7.72 -10.79
CA THR A 183 1.93 6.83 -10.78
C THR A 183 1.31 6.90 -9.39
N GLU A 184 0.01 6.60 -9.30
CA GLU A 184 -0.68 6.48 -8.00
C GLU A 184 0.01 5.49 -7.04
N TYR A 185 0.78 4.56 -7.62
CA TYR A 185 1.49 3.47 -6.95
C TYR A 185 2.89 3.83 -6.45
N ASP A 186 3.38 5.05 -6.66
CA ASP A 186 4.71 5.51 -6.20
C ASP A 186 4.71 5.93 -4.71
N LYS A 187 3.55 5.91 -4.05
CA LYS A 187 3.37 6.32 -2.64
C LYS A 187 4.07 5.38 -1.66
N SER A 188 4.36 5.87 -0.46
CA SER A 188 4.89 5.03 0.63
C SER A 188 3.80 4.43 1.49
N PHE A 189 3.92 3.15 1.85
CA PHE A 189 3.05 2.55 2.84
C PHE A 189 3.45 3.01 4.24
N THR A 190 2.64 3.87 4.84
CA THR A 190 2.79 4.24 6.24
C THR A 190 2.07 3.21 7.10
N ALA A 191 2.86 2.35 7.75
CA ALA A 191 2.33 1.46 8.77
C ALA A 191 1.72 2.33 9.88
N LYS A 192 0.37 2.35 9.98
CA LYS A 192 -0.27 2.87 11.19
C LYS A 192 0.28 2.05 12.36
N LYS A 193 0.66 2.70 13.47
CA LYS A 193 1.11 2.06 14.72
C LYS A 193 0.03 1.17 15.39
N GLU A 194 -0.98 0.74 14.63
CA GLU A 194 -1.98 -0.21 15.11
C GLU A 194 -1.38 -1.61 15.17
N LYS A 195 -1.87 -2.38 16.14
CA LYS A 195 -1.47 -3.74 16.52
C LYS A 195 -1.48 -4.80 15.40
N ASN A 196 -1.87 -4.46 14.17
CA ASN A 196 -2.01 -5.42 13.08
C ASN A 196 -0.86 -5.21 12.07
N PRO A 197 0.22 -6.00 12.17
CA PRO A 197 1.29 -5.97 11.19
C PRO A 197 0.74 -6.35 9.80
N HIS A 198 1.10 -5.57 8.79
CA HIS A 198 0.74 -5.83 7.39
C HIS A 198 1.52 -7.02 6.84
N ILE A 199 1.08 -7.52 5.70
CA ILE A 199 1.72 -8.62 4.98
C ILE A 199 2.32 -8.06 3.70
N LEU A 200 3.53 -8.48 3.38
CA LEU A 200 4.21 -8.09 2.16
C LEU A 200 4.13 -9.21 1.14
N ILE A 201 3.74 -8.89 -0.09
CA ILE A 201 3.78 -9.79 -1.24
C ILE A 201 4.75 -9.20 -2.26
N CYS A 202 5.72 -10.01 -2.67
CA CYS A 202 6.74 -9.68 -3.66
C CYS A 202 6.81 -10.76 -4.75
N GLY A 203 7.56 -10.48 -5.81
CA GLY A 203 7.79 -11.41 -6.91
C GLY A 203 6.86 -11.16 -8.09
N GLU A 204 6.60 -12.20 -8.86
CA GLU A 204 5.76 -12.11 -10.06
C GLU A 204 4.30 -12.38 -9.70
N VAL A 205 3.56 -11.30 -9.46
CA VAL A 205 2.17 -11.36 -9.02
C VAL A 205 1.21 -11.35 -10.22
N ASN A 206 0.74 -12.55 -10.59
CA ASN A 206 -0.32 -12.72 -11.59
C ASN A 206 -1.71 -12.36 -11.02
N SER A 207 -2.62 -11.85 -11.86
CA SER A 207 -3.97 -11.45 -11.44
C SER A 207 -4.78 -12.61 -10.86
N SER A 208 -4.78 -13.77 -11.52
CA SER A 208 -5.55 -14.94 -11.07
C SER A 208 -4.99 -15.53 -9.78
N ALA A 209 -3.66 -15.58 -9.67
CA ALA A 209 -2.99 -16.06 -8.46
C ALA A 209 -3.24 -15.13 -7.27
N LEU A 210 -3.22 -13.82 -7.49
CA LEU A 210 -3.52 -12.85 -6.45
C LEU A 210 -4.98 -12.88 -6.03
N ASP A 211 -5.94 -12.91 -6.97
CA ASP A 211 -7.37 -12.99 -6.61
C ASP A 211 -7.64 -14.23 -5.76
N PHE A 212 -7.09 -15.37 -6.17
CA PHE A 212 -7.16 -16.61 -5.39
C PHE A 212 -6.55 -16.44 -4.00
N PHE A 213 -5.34 -15.89 -3.90
CA PHE A 213 -4.68 -15.62 -2.63
C PHE A 213 -5.53 -14.71 -1.73
N LEU A 214 -6.03 -13.59 -2.24
CA LEU A 214 -6.81 -12.62 -1.46
C LEU A 214 -8.13 -13.22 -0.97
N ARG A 215 -8.82 -14.01 -1.80
CA ARG A 215 -10.05 -14.70 -1.42
C ARG A 215 -9.82 -15.71 -0.29
N GLN A 216 -8.77 -16.50 -0.40
CA GLN A 216 -8.45 -17.53 0.60
C GLN A 216 -7.88 -16.91 1.87
N PHE A 217 -6.94 -15.97 1.74
CA PHE A 217 -6.23 -15.38 2.87
C PHE A 217 -7.11 -14.43 3.69
N LEU A 218 -7.88 -13.56 3.02
CA LEU A 218 -8.72 -12.54 3.65
C LEU A 218 -10.17 -13.00 3.86
N HIS A 219 -10.43 -14.31 3.81
CA HIS A 219 -11.74 -14.89 4.04
C HIS A 219 -12.26 -14.53 5.45
N PRO A 220 -13.55 -14.16 5.63
CA PRO A 220 -14.09 -13.69 6.92
C PRO A 220 -13.92 -14.65 8.10
N ASN A 221 -13.84 -15.95 7.85
CA ASN A 221 -13.67 -16.97 8.90
C ASN A 221 -12.22 -17.06 9.40
N ASN A 222 -11.26 -16.56 8.63
CA ASN A 222 -9.85 -16.59 9.01
C ASN A 222 -9.57 -15.43 9.95
N MET A 223 -8.77 -15.65 11.00
CA MET A 223 -8.34 -14.58 11.91
C MET A 223 -7.66 -13.39 11.18
N ASN A 224 -7.12 -13.66 9.99
CA ASN A 224 -6.39 -12.70 9.15
C ASN A 224 -7.29 -11.78 8.31
N TRP A 225 -8.63 -11.90 8.37
CA TRP A 225 -9.53 -11.11 7.51
C TRP A 225 -9.39 -9.59 7.67
N LYS A 226 -8.84 -9.09 8.78
CA LYS A 226 -8.60 -7.65 9.00
C LYS A 226 -7.22 -7.18 8.60
N ASP A 227 -6.34 -8.07 8.17
CA ASP A 227 -4.97 -7.71 7.88
C ASP A 227 -4.87 -6.90 6.58
N LYS A 228 -3.88 -6.02 6.54
CA LYS A 228 -3.53 -5.27 5.33
C LYS A 228 -2.50 -6.03 4.53
N VAL A 229 -2.65 -5.98 3.21
CA VAL A 229 -1.76 -6.63 2.25
C VAL A 229 -1.09 -5.54 1.42
N VAL A 230 0.24 -5.51 1.44
CA VAL A 230 1.07 -4.62 0.63
C VAL A 230 1.70 -5.45 -0.47
N ILE A 231 1.51 -5.06 -1.72
CA ILE A 231 2.09 -5.72 -2.89
C ILE A 231 3.20 -4.83 -3.42
N LEU A 232 4.41 -5.37 -3.57
CA LEU A 232 5.56 -4.67 -4.10
C LEU A 232 6.03 -5.37 -5.38
N CYS A 233 5.78 -4.71 -6.53
CA CYS A 233 6.13 -5.22 -7.86
C CYS A 233 6.79 -4.12 -8.69
N PRO A 234 7.79 -4.43 -9.54
CA PRO A 234 8.51 -3.42 -10.31
C PRO A 234 7.68 -2.80 -11.44
N GLY A 235 6.74 -3.56 -12.00
CA GLY A 235 5.85 -3.11 -13.07
C GLY A 235 4.61 -2.39 -12.55
N LEU A 236 3.90 -1.73 -13.47
CA LEU A 236 2.53 -1.27 -13.21
C LEU A 236 1.56 -2.45 -13.16
N PRO A 237 0.44 -2.34 -12.42
CA PRO A 237 -0.54 -3.41 -12.39
C PRO A 237 -1.24 -3.53 -13.74
N SER A 238 -1.42 -4.76 -14.22
CA SER A 238 -2.20 -5.04 -15.43
C SER A 238 -3.67 -4.64 -15.27
N HIS A 239 -4.40 -4.49 -16.37
CA HIS A 239 -5.82 -4.11 -16.33
C HIS A 239 -6.67 -5.05 -15.46
N ASN A 240 -6.42 -6.36 -15.56
CA ASN A 240 -7.10 -7.38 -14.74
C ASN A 240 -6.75 -7.26 -13.26
N LEU A 241 -5.48 -6.96 -12.95
CA LEU A 241 -5.02 -6.74 -11.59
C LEU A 241 -5.64 -5.48 -10.99
N LYS A 242 -5.70 -4.39 -11.77
CA LYS A 242 -6.36 -3.14 -11.37
C LYS A 242 -7.84 -3.36 -11.03
N ARG A 243 -8.56 -4.18 -11.81
CA ARG A 243 -9.96 -4.54 -11.51
C ARG A 243 -10.11 -5.23 -10.15
N ILE A 244 -9.16 -6.10 -9.77
CA ILE A 244 -9.16 -6.77 -8.47
C ILE A 244 -8.87 -5.77 -7.34
N LEU A 245 -7.91 -4.86 -7.54
CA LEU A 245 -7.56 -3.83 -6.56
C LEU A 245 -8.70 -2.83 -6.31
N LEU A 246 -9.47 -2.50 -7.35
CA LEU A 246 -10.64 -1.62 -7.28
C LEU A 246 -11.89 -2.29 -6.71
N ASN A 247 -11.85 -3.59 -6.42
CA ASN A 247 -12.98 -4.26 -5.77
C ASN A 247 -13.16 -3.69 -4.35
N SER A 248 -14.37 -3.22 -4.02
CA SER A 248 -14.71 -2.64 -2.71
C SER A 248 -14.33 -3.55 -1.52
N ALA A 249 -14.34 -4.88 -1.72
CA ALA A 249 -13.90 -5.82 -0.68
C ALA A 249 -12.40 -5.70 -0.34
N TYR A 250 -11.56 -5.27 -1.28
CA TYR A 250 -10.09 -5.26 -1.17
C TYR A 250 -9.49 -3.85 -1.14
N GLU A 251 -10.16 -2.86 -1.74
CA GLU A 251 -9.67 -1.49 -1.94
C GLU A 251 -9.05 -0.86 -0.67
N GLN A 252 -9.69 -1.02 0.49
CA GLN A 252 -9.19 -0.44 1.74
C GLN A 252 -8.06 -1.24 2.41
N ARG A 253 -7.89 -2.51 2.03
CA ARG A 253 -6.99 -3.49 2.68
C ARG A 253 -5.74 -3.78 1.86
N VAL A 254 -5.84 -3.72 0.54
CA VAL A 254 -4.77 -4.07 -0.39
C VAL A 254 -4.17 -2.81 -0.97
N VAL A 255 -2.86 -2.64 -0.75
CA VAL A 255 -2.09 -1.49 -1.25
C VAL A 255 -1.07 -2.01 -2.24
N TYR A 256 -1.11 -1.49 -3.46
CA TYR A 256 -0.12 -1.81 -4.48
C TYR A 256 0.94 -0.71 -4.56
N LEU A 257 2.20 -1.11 -4.48
CA LEU A 257 3.37 -0.24 -4.58
C LEU A 257 4.21 -0.65 -5.80
N GLN A 258 4.51 0.32 -6.64
CA GLN A 258 5.40 0.11 -7.77
C GLN A 258 6.86 0.25 -7.30
N GLY A 259 7.59 -0.86 -7.21
CA GLY A 259 8.99 -0.90 -6.78
C GLY A 259 9.59 -2.30 -6.79
N SER A 260 10.90 -2.38 -6.75
CA SER A 260 11.62 -3.66 -6.74
C SER A 260 12.01 -4.05 -5.32
N ALA A 261 11.69 -5.28 -4.93
CA ALA A 261 12.16 -5.85 -3.66
C ALA A 261 13.68 -6.09 -3.60
N MET A 262 14.43 -5.83 -4.68
CA MET A 262 15.90 -5.80 -4.66
C MET A 262 16.46 -4.48 -4.10
N LEU A 263 15.64 -3.42 -4.06
CA LEU A 263 16.07 -2.09 -3.62
C LEU A 263 15.66 -1.83 -2.16
N ASP A 264 16.64 -1.49 -1.32
CA ASP A 264 16.39 -1.19 0.10
C ASP A 264 15.44 -0.01 0.32
N SER A 265 15.45 0.99 -0.59
CA SER A 265 14.51 2.12 -0.53
C SER A 265 13.07 1.68 -0.68
N ASP A 266 12.81 0.71 -1.56
CA ASP A 266 11.49 0.19 -1.86
C ASP A 266 11.00 -0.74 -0.74
N LEU A 267 11.90 -1.55 -0.16
CA LEU A 267 11.58 -2.35 1.02
C LEU A 267 11.24 -1.48 2.24
N LYS A 268 11.97 -0.38 2.44
CA LYS A 268 11.63 0.62 3.47
C LYS A 268 10.28 1.27 3.19
N ARG A 269 10.01 1.62 1.93
CA ARG A 269 8.74 2.21 1.48
C ARG A 269 7.55 1.26 1.67
N ALA A 270 7.76 -0.03 1.49
CA ALA A 270 6.77 -1.07 1.73
C ALA A 270 6.63 -1.44 3.22
N GLY A 271 7.54 -0.97 4.09
CA GLY A 271 7.51 -1.29 5.52
C GLY A 271 7.96 -2.72 5.84
N ALA A 272 8.79 -3.34 5.00
CA ALA A 272 9.16 -4.76 5.07
C ALA A 272 9.67 -5.21 6.46
N ALA A 273 10.43 -4.36 7.16
CA ALA A 273 10.95 -4.64 8.50
C ALA A 273 9.85 -4.85 9.57
N ASN A 274 8.67 -4.25 9.37
CA ASN A 274 7.52 -4.30 10.28
C ASN A 274 6.43 -5.26 9.80
N ALA A 275 6.65 -5.97 8.68
CA ALA A 275 5.69 -6.93 8.15
C ALA A 275 5.56 -8.16 9.07
N ARG A 276 4.36 -8.74 9.15
CA ARG A 276 4.11 -9.98 9.89
C ARG A 276 4.70 -11.18 9.17
N LEU A 277 4.45 -11.21 7.86
CA LEU A 277 4.74 -12.31 6.95
C LEU A 277 5.11 -11.69 5.60
N CYS A 278 6.05 -12.32 4.92
CA CYS A 278 6.46 -11.94 3.57
C CYS A 278 6.27 -13.13 2.64
N PHE A 279 5.57 -12.93 1.53
CA PHE A 279 5.34 -13.92 0.49
C PHE A 279 6.12 -13.54 -0.77
N VAL A 280 6.84 -14.50 -1.34
CA VAL A 280 7.45 -14.40 -2.67
C VAL A 280 6.66 -15.31 -3.59
N LEU A 281 5.85 -14.70 -4.46
CA LEU A 281 5.03 -15.39 -5.45
C LEU A 281 5.81 -15.56 -6.75
N LEU A 282 5.56 -16.68 -7.42
CA LEU A 282 6.11 -16.98 -8.73
C LEU A 282 5.03 -17.02 -9.81
N ASN A 283 5.46 -16.79 -11.04
CA ASN A 283 4.62 -17.03 -12.20
C ASN A 283 4.64 -18.52 -12.57
N LYS A 284 3.51 -19.20 -12.32
CA LYS A 284 3.37 -20.65 -12.57
C LYS A 284 3.40 -21.02 -14.06
N LEU A 285 3.21 -20.04 -14.93
CA LEU A 285 3.11 -20.20 -16.38
C LEU A 285 4.40 -19.80 -17.10
N SER A 286 5.48 -19.53 -16.37
CA SER A 286 6.77 -19.16 -16.99
C SER A 286 7.31 -20.33 -17.83
N THR A 287 7.74 -20.04 -19.05
CA THR A 287 8.36 -21.01 -19.96
C THR A 287 9.70 -21.53 -19.44
N ASP A 288 10.45 -20.66 -18.75
CA ASP A 288 11.74 -20.98 -18.14
C ASP A 288 11.63 -21.00 -16.61
N GLY A 289 11.45 -22.20 -16.06
CA GLY A 289 11.32 -22.40 -14.62
C GLY A 289 12.61 -22.09 -13.85
N ASP A 290 13.79 -22.35 -14.44
CA ASP A 290 15.07 -22.12 -13.74
C ASP A 290 15.33 -20.63 -13.53
N ARG A 291 15.02 -19.80 -14.53
CA ARG A 291 15.14 -18.34 -14.42
C ARG A 291 14.17 -17.78 -13.39
N SER A 292 12.92 -18.23 -13.39
CA SER A 292 11.89 -17.81 -12.44
C SER A 292 12.26 -18.18 -10.99
N ASP A 293 12.80 -19.38 -10.79
CA ASP A 293 13.29 -19.83 -9.49
C ASP A 293 14.53 -19.07 -9.04
N THR A 294 15.45 -18.77 -9.95
CA THR A 294 16.65 -17.96 -9.67
C THR A 294 16.26 -16.54 -9.25
N ALA A 295 15.29 -15.92 -9.94
CA ALA A 295 14.76 -14.61 -9.56
C ALA A 295 14.11 -14.64 -8.17
N SER A 296 13.29 -15.65 -7.90
CA SER A 296 12.67 -15.87 -6.58
C SER A 296 13.71 -16.08 -5.47
N ASN A 297 14.80 -16.78 -5.78
CA ASN A 297 15.93 -16.97 -4.87
C ASN A 297 16.65 -15.65 -4.56
N LEU A 298 16.95 -14.84 -5.56
CA LEU A 298 17.57 -13.51 -5.36
C LEU A 298 16.67 -12.57 -4.54
N LEU A 299 15.36 -12.60 -4.79
CA LEU A 299 14.39 -11.83 -4.00
C LEU A 299 14.38 -12.27 -2.54
N THR A 300 14.51 -13.58 -2.30
CA THR A 300 14.61 -14.16 -0.96
C THR A 300 15.85 -13.66 -0.24
N ILE A 301 17.01 -13.60 -0.91
CA ILE A 301 18.26 -13.08 -0.34
C ILE A 301 18.08 -11.60 0.05
N SER A 302 17.54 -10.79 -0.85
CA SER A 302 17.28 -9.36 -0.58
C SER A 302 16.35 -9.16 0.61
N LEU A 303 15.22 -9.89 0.62
CA LEU A 303 14.26 -9.84 1.72
C LEU A 303 14.87 -10.33 3.03
N ARG A 304 15.68 -11.39 3.02
CA ARG A 304 16.32 -11.91 4.24
C ARG A 304 17.39 -10.96 4.77
N HIS A 305 18.12 -10.27 3.89
CA HIS A 305 19.07 -9.23 4.27
C HIS A 305 18.37 -8.09 5.02
N HIS A 306 17.23 -7.63 4.51
CA HIS A 306 16.46 -6.54 5.10
C HIS A 306 15.61 -6.98 6.31
N THR A 307 15.08 -8.21 6.29
CA THR A 307 14.12 -8.74 7.27
C THR A 307 14.67 -10.01 7.95
N LYS A 308 15.45 -9.82 9.02
CA LYS A 308 16.11 -10.95 9.71
C LYS A 308 15.14 -11.85 10.49
N ARG A 309 14.02 -11.31 10.99
CA ARG A 309 13.08 -12.02 11.89
C ARG A 309 11.74 -12.38 11.25
N VAL A 310 11.42 -11.81 10.09
CA VAL A 310 10.11 -12.03 9.45
C VAL A 310 10.11 -13.40 8.78
N PRO A 311 9.07 -14.23 8.97
CA PRO A 311 8.89 -15.47 8.24
C PRO A 311 8.73 -15.22 6.74
N LEU A 312 9.56 -15.89 5.93
CA LEU A 312 9.55 -15.81 4.46
C LEU A 312 8.92 -17.07 3.87
N PHE A 313 7.83 -16.90 3.15
CA PHE A 313 7.14 -17.95 2.39
C PHE A 313 7.47 -17.78 0.92
N VAL A 314 8.19 -18.73 0.35
CA VAL A 314 8.71 -18.63 -1.02
C VAL A 314 8.16 -19.79 -1.83
N GLN A 315 7.65 -19.48 -3.02
CA GLN A 315 7.28 -20.51 -3.99
C GLN A 315 8.47 -20.82 -4.88
N VAL A 316 8.59 -22.07 -5.32
CA VAL A 316 9.59 -22.55 -6.30
C VAL A 316 8.88 -23.46 -7.29
N LEU A 317 9.26 -23.42 -8.56
CA LEU A 317 8.74 -24.32 -9.59
C LEU A 317 9.39 -25.69 -9.47
N LYS A 318 10.71 -25.77 -9.66
CA LYS A 318 11.45 -27.04 -9.73
C LYS A 318 11.95 -27.53 -8.38
N THR A 319 12.11 -28.84 -8.26
CA THR A 319 12.60 -29.49 -7.04
C THR A 319 14.07 -29.21 -6.76
N ASP A 320 14.87 -29.04 -7.81
CA ASP A 320 16.33 -28.89 -7.69
C ASP A 320 16.71 -27.58 -6.98
N ASN A 321 15.89 -26.54 -7.19
CA ASN A 321 16.11 -25.20 -6.65
C ASN A 321 15.68 -25.03 -5.19
N ILE A 322 15.01 -26.03 -4.59
CA ILE A 322 14.53 -25.97 -3.19
C ILE A 322 15.72 -25.73 -2.23
N ARG A 323 16.84 -26.43 -2.43
CA ARG A 323 18.01 -26.33 -1.55
C ARG A 323 18.61 -24.92 -1.60
N HIS A 324 18.68 -24.32 -2.78
CA HIS A 324 19.21 -22.96 -2.94
C HIS A 324 18.36 -21.93 -2.20
N VAL A 325 17.04 -22.01 -2.33
CA VAL A 325 16.12 -21.10 -1.64
C VAL A 325 16.13 -21.28 -0.12
N HIS A 326 16.35 -22.51 0.36
CA HIS A 326 16.51 -22.78 1.79
C HIS A 326 17.79 -22.15 2.34
N LEU A 327 18.92 -22.30 1.64
CA LEU A 327 20.19 -21.68 2.01
C LEU A 327 20.14 -20.14 2.00
N SER A 328 19.32 -19.56 1.12
CA SER A 328 19.04 -18.12 1.08
C SER A 328 18.20 -17.61 2.27
N GLY A 329 17.73 -18.51 3.12
CA GLY A 329 17.04 -18.19 4.36
C GLY A 329 15.51 -18.11 4.23
N ALA A 330 14.90 -18.77 3.25
CA ALA A 330 13.44 -18.95 3.27
C ALA A 330 13.00 -19.77 4.50
N SER A 331 11.92 -19.35 5.16
CA SER A 331 11.38 -20.07 6.33
C SER A 331 10.53 -21.26 5.89
N ASN A 332 9.69 -21.05 4.86
CA ASN A 332 8.82 -22.08 4.29
C ASN A 332 8.92 -22.02 2.76
N ILE A 333 9.05 -23.18 2.14
CA ILE A 333 9.23 -23.31 0.69
C ILE A 333 8.11 -24.19 0.15
N VAL A 334 7.41 -23.69 -0.86
CA VAL A 334 6.35 -24.43 -1.56
C VAL A 334 6.83 -24.73 -2.96
N CYS A 335 7.21 -25.98 -3.21
CA CYS A 335 7.57 -26.44 -4.55
C CYS A 335 6.31 -26.88 -5.33
N VAL A 336 6.04 -26.22 -6.45
CA VAL A 336 4.86 -26.46 -7.28
C VAL A 336 4.95 -27.83 -7.96
N ASP A 337 6.09 -28.19 -8.56
CA ASP A 337 6.22 -29.48 -9.23
C ASP A 337 6.14 -30.66 -8.27
N GLN A 338 6.74 -30.54 -7.07
CA GLN A 338 6.67 -31.58 -6.06
C GLN A 338 5.22 -31.85 -5.62
N LEU A 339 4.44 -30.79 -5.35
CA LEU A 339 3.04 -30.92 -4.95
C LEU A 339 2.18 -31.45 -6.09
N LYS A 340 2.33 -30.90 -7.30
CA LYS A 340 1.60 -31.30 -8.50
C LYS A 340 1.83 -32.77 -8.82
N MET A 341 3.08 -33.18 -8.95
CA MET A 341 3.43 -34.57 -9.30
C MET A 341 3.10 -35.53 -8.17
N GLY A 342 3.26 -35.12 -6.91
CA GLY A 342 2.88 -35.92 -5.75
C GLY A 342 1.38 -36.21 -5.69
N LEU A 343 0.55 -35.19 -5.92
CA LEU A 343 -0.91 -35.35 -5.95
C LEU A 343 -1.37 -36.22 -7.13
N LEU A 344 -0.78 -36.06 -8.31
CA LEU A 344 -1.09 -36.89 -9.48
C LEU A 344 -0.70 -38.36 -9.23
N ALA A 345 0.52 -38.61 -8.75
CA ALA A 345 0.98 -39.96 -8.46
C ALA A 345 0.10 -40.66 -7.41
N LYS A 346 -0.32 -39.95 -6.36
CA LYS A 346 -1.22 -40.51 -5.35
C LYS A 346 -2.65 -40.69 -5.87
N SER A 347 -3.10 -39.86 -6.79
CA SER A 347 -4.42 -40.01 -7.42
C SER A 347 -4.51 -41.21 -8.35
N CYS A 348 -3.39 -41.69 -8.89
CA CYS A 348 -3.33 -42.98 -9.59
C CYS A 348 -3.62 -44.17 -8.65
N VAL A 349 -3.32 -44.04 -7.36
CA VAL A 349 -3.58 -45.10 -6.35
C VAL A 349 -4.96 -44.94 -5.73
N ILE A 350 -5.35 -43.69 -5.43
CA ILE A 350 -6.62 -43.35 -4.78
C ILE A 350 -7.40 -42.43 -5.70
N PRO A 351 -8.40 -42.94 -6.44
CA PRO A 351 -9.21 -42.11 -7.33
C PRO A 351 -9.94 -41.04 -6.52
N GLY A 352 -9.96 -39.81 -7.04
CA GLY A 352 -10.61 -38.66 -6.39
C GLY A 352 -9.78 -37.99 -5.28
N LEU A 353 -8.57 -38.46 -4.97
CA LEU A 353 -7.73 -37.85 -3.93
C LEU A 353 -7.40 -36.37 -4.23
N CYS A 354 -7.06 -36.02 -5.47
CA CYS A 354 -6.84 -34.62 -5.85
C CYS A 354 -8.02 -33.72 -5.46
N ALA A 355 -9.26 -34.15 -5.77
CA ALA A 355 -10.45 -33.39 -5.43
C ALA A 355 -10.61 -33.26 -3.91
N LEU A 356 -10.42 -34.35 -3.17
CA LEU A 356 -10.49 -34.35 -1.71
C LEU A 356 -9.47 -33.37 -1.09
N VAL A 357 -8.20 -33.45 -1.50
CA VAL A 357 -7.14 -32.59 -0.94
C VAL A 357 -7.35 -31.13 -1.32
N CYS A 358 -7.71 -30.83 -2.56
CA CYS A 358 -8.02 -29.47 -2.99
C CYS A 358 -9.19 -28.87 -2.20
N ASN A 359 -10.25 -29.64 -1.97
CA ASN A 359 -11.41 -29.19 -1.21
C ASN A 359 -11.09 -28.91 0.27
N ILE A 360 -10.20 -29.71 0.88
CA ILE A 360 -9.78 -29.52 2.28
C ILE A 360 -8.88 -28.28 2.42
N LEU A 361 -8.05 -27.97 1.41
CA LEU A 361 -7.12 -26.84 1.44
C LEU A 361 -7.79 -25.51 1.10
N PHE A 362 -8.84 -25.54 0.27
CA PHE A 362 -9.49 -24.34 -0.22
C PHE A 362 -10.79 -24.10 0.52
N THR A 363 -10.82 -23.00 1.28
CA THR A 363 -12.04 -22.59 1.98
C THR A 363 -13.12 -22.25 0.95
N PHE A 364 -14.18 -23.08 0.92
CA PHE A 364 -15.30 -22.93 0.02
C PHE A 364 -16.62 -23.05 0.80
N ARG A 365 -17.50 -22.06 0.67
CA ARG A 365 -18.85 -22.11 1.25
C ARG A 365 -19.90 -21.67 0.25
N PRO A 366 -20.59 -22.62 -0.39
CA PRO A 366 -21.84 -22.35 -1.09
C PRO A 366 -22.90 -21.86 -0.12
N PHE A 367 -23.77 -20.97 -0.61
CA PHE A 367 -25.08 -20.79 -0.02
C PHE A 367 -25.97 -21.95 -0.49
N TYR A 368 -26.47 -22.76 0.44
CA TYR A 368 -27.26 -23.94 0.13
C TYR A 368 -28.75 -23.70 0.26
N LYS A 369 -29.51 -24.26 -0.68
CA LYS A 369 -30.80 -24.89 -0.38
C LYS A 369 -30.59 -26.39 -0.51
N THR A 370 -31.00 -27.15 0.50
CA THR A 370 -30.96 -28.62 0.48
C THR A 370 -31.73 -29.15 -0.74
N SER A 371 -31.01 -29.74 -1.68
CA SER A 371 -31.56 -30.50 -2.82
C SER A 371 -31.12 -31.96 -2.72
N GLY A 372 -31.88 -32.87 -3.32
CA GLY A 372 -31.58 -34.31 -3.36
C GLY A 372 -30.54 -34.73 -4.40
N LEU A 373 -29.79 -33.77 -4.96
CA LEU A 373 -28.78 -34.03 -5.99
C LEU A 373 -27.43 -34.38 -5.35
N TRP A 374 -26.64 -35.23 -6.00
CA TRP A 374 -25.26 -35.59 -5.59
C TRP A 374 -24.38 -34.37 -5.32
N THR A 375 -24.65 -33.26 -6.03
CA THR A 375 -23.97 -31.97 -5.86
C THR A 375 -24.12 -31.42 -4.45
N SER A 376 -25.28 -31.60 -3.81
CA SER A 376 -25.53 -31.14 -2.43
C SER A 376 -24.62 -31.87 -1.43
N GLU A 377 -24.50 -33.19 -1.58
CA GLU A 377 -23.63 -34.03 -0.74
C GLU A 377 -22.14 -33.72 -0.97
N PHE A 378 -21.75 -33.56 -2.24
CA PHE A 378 -20.37 -33.20 -2.60
C PHE A 378 -19.97 -31.85 -2.00
N LEU A 379 -20.82 -30.83 -2.20
CA LEU A 379 -20.56 -29.49 -1.67
C LEU A 379 -20.58 -29.48 -0.13
N HIS A 380 -21.46 -30.27 0.49
CA HIS A 380 -21.45 -30.48 1.93
C HIS A 380 -20.10 -31.08 2.41
N GLY A 381 -19.47 -31.94 1.61
CA GLY A 381 -18.09 -32.38 1.79
C GLY A 381 -17.09 -31.22 1.70
N CYS A 382 -17.20 -30.36 0.69
CA CYS A 382 -16.32 -29.20 0.48
C CYS A 382 -16.39 -28.15 1.60
N ALA A 383 -17.40 -28.18 2.47
CA ALA A 383 -17.52 -27.24 3.58
C ALA A 383 -16.60 -27.56 4.77
N HIS A 384 -15.88 -28.69 4.75
CA HIS A 384 -14.97 -29.07 5.81
C HIS A 384 -13.58 -28.44 5.62
N ASP A 385 -13.08 -27.80 6.66
CA ASP A 385 -11.75 -27.22 6.72
C ASP A 385 -10.91 -27.93 7.81
N VAL A 386 -9.59 -27.80 7.73
CA VAL A 386 -8.68 -28.27 8.78
C VAL A 386 -8.48 -27.20 9.84
N TYR A 387 -8.70 -27.56 11.09
CA TYR A 387 -8.48 -26.72 12.26
C TYR A 387 -7.48 -27.37 13.21
N GLU A 388 -6.74 -26.54 13.93
CA GLU A 388 -5.82 -26.97 14.98
C GLU A 388 -6.48 -26.76 16.35
N ALA A 389 -6.32 -27.73 17.24
CA ALA A 389 -6.83 -27.67 18.61
C ALA A 389 -5.87 -28.29 19.61
N HIS A 390 -5.87 -27.76 20.84
CA HIS A 390 -5.03 -28.28 21.91
C HIS A 390 -5.73 -29.37 22.72
N VAL A 391 -4.95 -30.35 23.18
CA VAL A 391 -5.47 -31.42 24.05
C VAL A 391 -5.62 -30.89 25.49
N PRO A 392 -6.79 -31.09 26.12
CA PRO A 392 -6.98 -30.78 27.54
C PRO A 392 -5.98 -31.47 28.46
N THR A 393 -5.56 -30.79 29.52
CA THR A 393 -4.51 -31.28 30.44
C THR A 393 -4.89 -32.57 31.18
N TYR A 394 -6.18 -32.80 31.44
CA TYR A 394 -6.67 -33.99 32.12
C TYR A 394 -6.75 -35.23 31.21
N LEU A 395 -6.47 -35.11 29.90
CA LEU A 395 -6.41 -36.25 28.96
C LEU A 395 -4.96 -36.70 28.68
N GLN A 396 -3.99 -36.10 29.37
CA GLN A 396 -2.58 -36.32 29.13
C GLN A 396 -2.19 -37.77 29.44
N GLY A 397 -1.63 -38.47 28.46
CA GLY A 397 -1.02 -39.80 28.58
C GLY A 397 -2.01 -40.96 28.77
N MET A 398 -3.29 -40.65 29.01
CA MET A 398 -4.30 -41.64 29.44
C MET A 398 -5.23 -42.09 28.31
N MET A 399 -5.28 -41.36 27.19
CA MET A 399 -6.15 -41.69 26.06
C MET A 399 -5.36 -41.89 24.77
N SER A 400 -5.74 -42.93 24.02
CA SER A 400 -5.25 -43.18 22.67
C SER A 400 -5.95 -42.26 21.66
N MET A 401 -5.24 -41.91 20.60
CA MET A 401 -5.81 -41.10 19.51
C MET A 401 -7.04 -41.78 18.87
N ALA A 402 -7.02 -43.11 18.73
CA ALA A 402 -8.14 -43.86 18.15
C ALA A 402 -9.42 -43.71 18.99
N THR A 403 -9.30 -43.89 20.32
CA THR A 403 -10.44 -43.73 21.24
C THR A 403 -10.97 -42.30 21.22
N LEU A 404 -10.09 -41.30 21.24
CA LEU A 404 -10.52 -39.89 21.18
C LEU A 404 -11.26 -39.59 19.87
N THR A 405 -10.74 -40.07 18.73
CA THR A 405 -11.34 -39.84 17.42
C THR A 405 -12.75 -40.41 17.36
N LEU A 406 -12.96 -41.60 17.91
CA LEU A 406 -14.26 -42.26 17.96
C LEU A 406 -15.27 -41.46 18.82
N ILE A 407 -14.85 -40.97 19.99
CA ILE A 407 -15.70 -40.15 20.86
C ILE A 407 -16.11 -38.84 20.15
N MET A 408 -15.14 -38.16 19.54
CA MET A 408 -15.39 -36.90 18.82
C MET A 408 -16.31 -37.11 17.60
N TYR A 409 -16.18 -38.24 16.91
CA TYR A 409 -17.04 -38.56 15.78
C TYR A 409 -18.47 -38.88 16.23
N CYS A 410 -18.65 -39.65 17.30
CA CYS A 410 -19.98 -40.03 17.80
C CYS A 410 -20.74 -38.85 18.42
N GLU A 411 -20.06 -37.93 19.12
CA GLU A 411 -20.73 -36.83 19.83
C GLU A 411 -20.87 -35.57 18.97
N TYR A 412 -19.84 -35.24 18.15
CA TYR A 412 -19.78 -33.97 17.43
C TYR A 412 -19.72 -34.12 15.90
N HIS A 413 -19.67 -35.35 15.36
CA HIS A 413 -19.48 -35.62 13.93
C HIS A 413 -18.21 -34.99 13.34
N VAL A 414 -17.15 -34.97 14.14
CA VAL A 414 -15.86 -34.38 13.80
C VAL A 414 -14.80 -35.47 13.66
N ILE A 415 -13.94 -35.36 12.65
CA ILE A 415 -12.90 -36.34 12.36
C ILE A 415 -11.54 -35.76 12.76
N LEU A 416 -10.74 -36.53 13.49
CA LEU A 416 -9.36 -36.16 13.80
C LEU A 416 -8.41 -36.81 12.78
N LEU A 417 -7.58 -36.00 12.14
CA LEU A 417 -6.68 -36.44 11.06
C LEU A 417 -5.30 -36.86 11.59
N GLY A 418 -4.79 -36.14 12.58
CA GLY A 418 -3.43 -36.35 13.03
C GLY A 418 -3.03 -35.46 14.19
N VAL A 419 -1.77 -35.60 14.58
CA VAL A 419 -1.18 -34.90 15.72
C VAL A 419 0.14 -34.27 15.28
N THR A 420 0.38 -33.03 15.68
CA THR A 420 1.65 -32.34 15.56
C THR A 420 2.30 -32.24 16.92
N ASP A 421 3.61 -32.53 16.98
CA ASP A 421 4.41 -32.36 18.20
C ASP A 421 5.09 -30.97 18.21
N ASN A 422 5.64 -30.55 19.35
CA ASN A 422 6.34 -29.25 19.52
C ASN A 422 7.53 -29.04 18.55
N LEU A 423 7.98 -30.09 17.87
CA LEU A 423 9.06 -30.06 16.88
C LEU A 423 8.53 -30.01 15.42
N ASP A 424 7.26 -29.65 15.21
CA ASP A 424 6.58 -29.62 13.91
C ASP A 424 6.62 -30.95 13.14
N LYS A 425 6.76 -32.08 13.86
CA LYS A 425 6.62 -33.40 13.27
C LYS A 425 5.14 -33.77 13.17
N PHE A 426 4.68 -34.01 11.95
CA PHE A 426 3.32 -34.41 11.65
C PHE A 426 3.18 -35.93 11.71
N HIS A 427 2.31 -36.41 12.59
CA HIS A 427 1.90 -37.81 12.65
C HIS A 427 0.45 -37.92 12.17
N LEU A 428 0.24 -38.41 10.95
CA LEU A 428 -1.08 -38.66 10.39
C LEU A 428 -1.61 -40.01 10.87
N PHE A 429 -2.86 -40.02 11.34
CA PHE A 429 -3.59 -41.19 11.86
C PHE A 429 -2.82 -42.10 12.84
N PRO A 430 -2.21 -41.57 13.92
CA PRO A 430 -1.40 -42.37 14.82
C PRO A 430 -2.27 -43.13 15.84
N SER A 431 -2.74 -44.33 15.49
CA SER A 431 -3.73 -45.10 16.27
C SER A 431 -3.32 -45.38 17.73
N LYS A 432 -2.07 -45.80 17.95
CA LYS A 432 -1.54 -46.19 19.28
C LYS A 432 -0.90 -45.05 20.06
N LEU A 433 -0.81 -43.84 19.49
CA LEU A 433 -0.15 -42.72 20.15
C LEU A 433 -1.01 -42.20 21.31
N ARG A 434 -0.39 -42.08 22.48
CA ARG A 434 -0.97 -41.45 23.66
C ARG A 434 -0.76 -39.94 23.57
N LEU A 435 -1.82 -39.18 23.80
CA LEU A 435 -1.80 -37.73 23.64
C LEU A 435 -1.04 -37.05 24.78
N ARG A 436 -0.28 -35.99 24.47
CA ARG A 436 0.47 -35.19 25.44
C ARG A 436 0.00 -33.74 25.36
N LYS A 437 0.30 -32.94 26.39
CA LYS A 437 -0.02 -31.50 26.38
C LYS A 437 0.71 -30.73 25.27
N SER A 438 1.88 -31.21 24.85
CA SER A 438 2.65 -30.66 23.73
C SER A 438 2.02 -30.92 22.37
N HIS A 439 1.05 -31.82 22.30
CA HIS A 439 0.46 -32.22 21.04
C HIS A 439 -0.66 -31.27 20.63
N THR A 440 -0.62 -30.83 19.38
CA THR A 440 -1.69 -30.13 18.68
C THR A 440 -2.41 -31.10 17.76
N VAL A 441 -3.72 -31.19 17.87
CA VAL A 441 -4.53 -32.14 17.09
C VAL A 441 -5.10 -31.43 15.87
N LEU A 442 -4.97 -32.08 14.72
CA LEU A 442 -5.56 -31.65 13.46
C LEU A 442 -6.97 -32.22 13.31
N ILE A 443 -7.94 -31.34 13.15
CA ILE A 443 -9.37 -31.62 13.16
C ILE A 443 -9.97 -31.25 11.81
N LEU A 444 -10.73 -32.14 11.19
CA LEU A 444 -11.56 -31.85 10.02
C LEU A 444 -12.99 -31.52 10.49
N SER A 445 -13.43 -30.28 10.27
CA SER A 445 -14.74 -29.81 10.72
C SER A 445 -15.29 -28.73 9.77
N LYS A 446 -16.61 -28.52 9.79
CA LYS A 446 -17.25 -27.39 9.06
C LYS A 446 -17.20 -26.08 9.81
N THR A 447 -16.93 -26.10 11.11
CA THR A 447 -16.96 -24.91 11.95
C THR A 447 -15.66 -24.75 12.72
N PRO A 448 -15.17 -23.50 12.88
CA PRO A 448 -13.97 -23.22 13.67
C PRO A 448 -14.17 -23.46 15.17
N ASP A 449 -15.42 -23.57 15.64
CA ASP A 449 -15.74 -23.86 17.05
C ASP A 449 -15.34 -25.27 17.51
N CYS A 450 -14.93 -26.15 16.59
CA CYS A 450 -14.46 -27.50 16.93
C CYS A 450 -13.28 -27.53 17.90
N SER A 451 -12.42 -26.52 17.87
CA SER A 451 -11.33 -26.36 18.84
C SER A 451 -11.86 -26.24 20.27
N ARG A 452 -12.98 -25.52 20.46
CA ARG A 452 -13.63 -25.36 21.77
C ARG A 452 -14.31 -26.64 22.24
N TRP A 453 -14.81 -27.46 21.32
CA TRP A 453 -15.42 -28.74 21.69
C TRP A 453 -14.39 -29.73 22.21
N LEU A 454 -13.19 -29.78 21.60
CA LEU A 454 -12.10 -30.59 22.12
C LEU A 454 -11.58 -30.06 23.45
N GLU A 455 -11.40 -28.75 23.59
CA GLU A 455 -10.94 -28.13 24.84
C GLU A 455 -11.97 -28.24 25.99
N GLY A 456 -13.26 -28.26 25.64
CA GLY A 456 -14.40 -28.27 26.56
C GLY A 456 -14.95 -29.67 26.89
N LEU A 457 -14.23 -30.74 26.55
CA LEU A 457 -14.71 -32.12 26.66
C LEU A 457 -15.05 -32.48 28.12
N SER A 458 -16.34 -32.57 28.44
CA SER A 458 -16.76 -32.74 29.83
C SER A 458 -16.54 -34.18 30.34
N LEU A 459 -16.37 -34.34 31.66
CA LEU A 459 -16.32 -35.67 32.28
C LEU A 459 -17.61 -36.47 32.01
N TYR A 460 -18.76 -35.80 31.93
CA TYR A 460 -20.05 -36.41 31.61
C TYR A 460 -20.04 -37.07 30.22
N THR A 461 -19.50 -36.36 29.21
CA THR A 461 -19.34 -36.91 27.86
C THR A 461 -18.41 -38.13 27.86
N LEU A 462 -17.31 -38.09 28.62
CA LEU A 462 -16.38 -39.22 28.73
C LEU A 462 -17.00 -40.42 29.46
N GLN A 463 -17.85 -40.19 30.46
CA GLN A 463 -18.52 -41.24 31.22
C GLN A 463 -19.45 -42.08 30.34
N LYS A 464 -20.14 -41.45 29.38
CA LYS A 464 -20.98 -42.15 28.38
C LYS A 464 -20.19 -43.21 27.58
N TYR A 465 -18.91 -42.98 27.35
CA TYR A 465 -18.02 -43.84 26.58
C TYR A 465 -16.99 -44.59 27.45
N GLN A 466 -17.26 -44.73 28.76
CA GLN A 466 -16.34 -45.36 29.72
C GLN A 466 -15.87 -46.77 29.29
N HIS A 467 -16.74 -47.55 28.65
CA HIS A 467 -16.44 -48.90 28.17
C HIS A 467 -15.34 -48.96 27.09
N TRP A 468 -15.06 -47.84 26.40
CA TRP A 468 -14.00 -47.73 25.39
C TRP A 468 -12.73 -47.07 25.93
N ILE A 469 -12.76 -46.57 27.17
CA ILE A 469 -11.65 -45.87 27.81
C ILE A 469 -11.04 -46.79 28.86
N SER A 470 -9.88 -47.37 28.57
CA SER A 470 -9.19 -48.29 29.48
C SER A 470 -8.76 -47.65 30.81
N GLU A 471 -8.44 -46.36 30.83
CA GLU A 471 -7.90 -45.63 31.98
C GLU A 471 -8.90 -44.56 32.52
N PHE A 472 -10.21 -44.83 32.50
CA PHE A 472 -11.23 -43.83 32.88
C PHE A 472 -11.10 -43.35 34.34
N ALA A 473 -10.75 -44.24 35.27
CA ALA A 473 -10.57 -43.88 36.69
C ALA A 473 -9.46 -42.82 36.87
N ALA A 474 -8.32 -43.01 36.19
CA ALA A 474 -7.21 -42.06 36.22
C ALA A 474 -7.58 -40.70 35.61
N ILE A 475 -8.42 -40.68 34.57
CA ILE A 475 -8.93 -39.44 33.96
C ILE A 475 -9.88 -38.71 34.91
N SER A 476 -10.75 -39.45 35.60
CA SER A 476 -11.64 -38.89 36.63
C SER A 476 -10.84 -38.28 37.78
N ASP A 477 -9.82 -38.99 38.26
CA ASP A 477 -8.95 -38.50 39.33
C ASP A 477 -8.13 -37.28 38.88
N ALA A 478 -7.62 -37.25 37.65
CA ALA A 478 -6.93 -36.08 37.09
C ALA A 478 -7.86 -34.87 36.92
N TRP A 479 -9.13 -35.10 36.57
CA TRP A 479 -10.15 -34.05 36.45
C TRP A 479 -10.60 -33.48 37.80
N GLN A 480 -10.59 -34.32 38.86
CA GLN A 480 -10.91 -33.93 40.24
C GLN A 480 -9.70 -33.32 40.97
N GLY A 481 -8.50 -33.86 40.76
CA GLY A 481 -7.22 -33.43 41.34
C GLY A 481 -6.67 -32.12 40.77
N GLY A 482 -7.24 -31.60 39.68
CA GLY A 482 -7.06 -30.22 39.22
C GLY A 482 -7.76 -29.21 40.14
N THR A 483 -7.35 -29.17 41.40
CA THR A 483 -7.96 -28.43 42.52
C THR A 483 -8.22 -26.95 42.20
N LEU A 484 -9.50 -26.56 42.27
CA LEU A 484 -10.14 -25.24 42.39
C LEU A 484 -9.61 -24.02 41.61
N SER A 485 -8.30 -23.75 41.57
CA SER A 485 -7.72 -22.53 40.98
C SER A 485 -7.81 -22.51 39.45
N GLY A 486 -7.70 -23.67 38.80
CA GLY A 486 -7.83 -23.82 37.35
C GLY A 486 -9.26 -23.58 36.87
N ARG A 487 -10.27 -24.12 37.57
CA ARG A 487 -11.69 -23.95 37.25
C ARG A 487 -12.17 -22.51 37.40
N LEU A 488 -11.70 -21.80 38.42
CA LEU A 488 -12.00 -20.36 38.61
C LEU A 488 -11.33 -19.48 37.56
N ARG A 489 -10.18 -19.88 37.00
CA ARG A 489 -9.45 -19.10 35.99
C ARG A 489 -10.03 -19.31 34.58
N THR A 490 -10.35 -20.55 34.21
CA THR A 490 -10.98 -20.85 32.91
C THR A 490 -12.42 -20.33 32.82
N THR A 491 -13.23 -20.45 33.87
CA THR A 491 -14.57 -19.83 33.90
C THR A 491 -14.52 -18.30 33.87
N ARG A 492 -13.55 -17.67 34.56
CA ARG A 492 -13.37 -16.22 34.56
C ARG A 492 -12.79 -15.67 33.25
N GLU A 493 -11.98 -16.45 32.53
CA GLU A 493 -11.50 -16.13 31.18
C GLU A 493 -12.57 -16.35 30.10
N LEU A 494 -13.36 -17.43 30.21
CA LEU A 494 -14.53 -17.67 29.36
C LEU A 494 -15.61 -16.59 29.57
N MET A 495 -15.86 -16.17 30.82
CA MET A 495 -16.73 -15.02 31.12
C MET A 495 -16.17 -13.69 30.62
N ARG A 496 -14.86 -13.44 30.72
CA ARG A 496 -14.24 -12.23 30.15
C ARG A 496 -14.35 -12.19 28.63
N LYS A 497 -14.12 -13.31 27.95
CA LYS A 497 -14.28 -13.41 26.48
C LYS A 497 -15.76 -13.27 26.09
N SER A 498 -16.70 -13.91 26.79
CA SER A 498 -18.13 -13.76 26.51
C SER A 498 -18.66 -12.36 26.79
N MET A 499 -18.18 -11.68 27.84
CA MET A 499 -18.49 -10.27 28.12
C MET A 499 -17.89 -9.33 27.08
N SER A 500 -16.70 -9.62 26.52
CA SER A 500 -16.09 -8.79 25.46
C SER A 500 -16.81 -8.91 24.11
N LEU A 501 -17.43 -10.06 23.84
CA LEU A 501 -18.26 -10.31 22.65
C LEU A 501 -19.68 -9.77 22.84
N SER A 502 -20.24 -9.93 24.05
CA SER A 502 -21.53 -9.35 24.44
C SER A 502 -21.50 -7.83 24.40
N SER A 503 -20.49 -7.15 24.96
CA SER A 503 -20.43 -5.68 24.91
C SER A 503 -20.34 -5.11 23.49
N GLY A 504 -19.83 -5.89 22.52
CA GLY A 504 -19.79 -5.54 21.10
C GLY A 504 -21.11 -5.73 20.37
N GLN A 505 -21.87 -6.78 20.71
CA GLN A 505 -23.21 -7.01 20.18
C GLN A 505 -24.25 -6.08 20.83
N THR A 506 -24.24 -5.92 22.16
CA THR A 506 -25.17 -5.04 22.88
C THR A 506 -24.99 -3.58 22.49
N ARG A 507 -23.77 -3.08 22.24
CA ARG A 507 -23.56 -1.72 21.70
C ARG A 507 -24.04 -1.55 20.26
N ARG A 508 -24.06 -2.62 19.46
CA ARG A 508 -24.59 -2.59 18.09
C ARG A 508 -26.12 -2.62 18.07
N THR A 509 -26.76 -3.45 18.91
CA THR A 509 -28.23 -3.45 19.06
C THR A 509 -28.74 -2.18 19.75
N LEU A 510 -28.03 -1.62 20.73
CA LEU A 510 -28.44 -0.33 21.34
C LEU A 510 -28.29 0.85 20.39
N ARG A 511 -27.25 0.90 19.54
CA ARG A 511 -27.12 1.94 18.50
C ARG A 511 -28.16 1.79 17.39
N TYR A 512 -28.50 0.56 17.01
CA TYR A 512 -29.54 0.30 16.01
C TYR A 512 -30.95 0.57 16.57
N ALA A 513 -31.18 0.32 17.86
CA ALA A 513 -32.42 0.65 18.54
C ALA A 513 -32.55 2.17 18.80
N LEU A 514 -31.48 2.86 19.18
CA LEU A 514 -31.46 4.32 19.38
C LEU A 514 -31.62 5.09 18.05
N ALA A 515 -31.00 4.64 16.97
CA ALA A 515 -31.20 5.23 15.64
C ALA A 515 -32.64 5.05 15.14
N LYS A 516 -33.31 3.94 15.52
CA LYS A 516 -34.70 3.68 15.13
C LYS A 516 -35.72 4.40 16.01
N THR A 517 -35.36 4.83 17.22
CA THR A 517 -36.23 5.65 18.08
C THR A 517 -36.21 7.13 17.69
N ASP A 518 -35.13 7.63 17.09
CA ASP A 518 -35.07 9.03 16.61
C ASP A 518 -35.85 9.24 15.31
N ASP A 519 -35.95 8.22 14.44
CA ASP A 519 -36.71 8.30 13.18
C ASP A 519 -38.23 8.14 13.36
N VAL A 520 -38.71 7.63 14.51
CA VAL A 520 -40.15 7.38 14.75
C VAL A 520 -40.86 8.59 15.37
N ILE A 521 -40.14 9.64 15.80
CA ILE A 521 -40.73 10.84 16.42
C ILE A 521 -41.15 11.91 15.38
N LYS A 522 -40.88 11.69 14.07
CA LYS A 522 -41.20 12.67 13.01
C LYS A 522 -41.93 12.09 11.80
N SER A 523 -43.17 11.60 11.96
CA SER A 523 -44.14 11.54 10.85
C SER A 523 -45.56 11.17 11.33
N PRO A 524 -46.64 11.81 10.84
CA PRO A 524 -48.01 11.47 11.21
C PRO A 524 -48.54 10.25 10.43
N PRO A 525 -49.62 9.58 10.90
CA PRO A 525 -50.04 8.29 10.39
C PRO A 525 -51.02 8.42 9.21
N HIS A 526 -50.75 7.70 8.12
CA HIS A 526 -51.76 7.37 7.10
C HIS A 526 -52.06 5.88 7.13
N THR A 527 -53.35 5.58 6.97
CA THR A 527 -54.00 4.27 7.09
C THR A 527 -54.09 3.50 5.76
N ARG A 528 -54.23 2.17 5.89
CA ARG A 528 -54.68 1.13 4.92
C ARG A 528 -53.57 0.28 4.25
N PRO A 529 -53.89 -0.94 3.74
CA PRO A 529 -54.15 -2.16 4.51
C PRO A 529 -53.26 -3.34 4.05
N PHE A 530 -53.36 -4.46 4.77
CA PHE A 530 -52.68 -5.74 4.50
C PHE A 530 -52.92 -6.28 3.08
N THR A 531 -51.84 -6.62 2.38
CA THR A 531 -51.85 -7.60 1.27
C THR A 531 -50.62 -8.50 1.32
N SER A 532 -50.88 -9.80 1.21
CA SER A 532 -49.91 -10.89 1.11
C SER A 532 -49.13 -10.81 -0.22
N SER A 533 -47.81 -10.73 -0.16
CA SER A 533 -46.95 -10.85 -1.34
C SER A 533 -46.41 -12.28 -1.46
N GLN A 534 -47.09 -13.06 -2.30
CA GLN A 534 -46.53 -14.22 -2.97
C GLN A 534 -45.51 -13.72 -4.02
N ILE A 535 -44.31 -14.30 -4.03
CA ILE A 535 -43.30 -14.05 -5.06
C ILE A 535 -43.49 -15.10 -6.16
N VAL A 536 -43.93 -14.64 -7.33
CA VAL A 536 -44.04 -15.41 -8.58
C VAL A 536 -42.65 -15.52 -9.22
N PRO A 537 -42.24 -16.71 -9.71
CA PRO A 537 -40.97 -16.88 -10.40
C PRO A 537 -41.01 -16.27 -11.82
N CYS A 538 -39.96 -15.55 -12.20
CA CYS A 538 -39.77 -15.00 -13.54
C CYS A 538 -39.59 -16.13 -14.57
N THR A 539 -40.56 -16.30 -15.44
CA THR A 539 -40.44 -17.02 -16.71
C THR A 539 -39.72 -16.16 -17.74
N GLY A 540 -38.85 -16.77 -18.55
CA GLY A 540 -38.17 -16.13 -19.67
C GLY A 540 -39.13 -15.64 -20.77
N PRO A 541 -38.65 -14.84 -21.72
CA PRO A 541 -39.49 -14.23 -22.74
C PRO A 541 -39.84 -15.26 -23.82
N SER A 542 -41.13 -15.39 -24.12
CA SER A 542 -41.66 -16.05 -25.31
C SER A 542 -42.11 -15.00 -26.32
N ASP A 543 -41.71 -15.22 -27.57
CA ASP A 543 -42.04 -14.46 -28.78
C ASP A 543 -43.54 -14.28 -29.05
N ASP A 544 -43.88 -13.18 -29.73
CA ASP A 544 -44.80 -13.22 -30.87
C ASP A 544 -44.55 -12.08 -31.89
N LYS A 545 -43.92 -12.48 -33.01
CA LYS A 545 -44.16 -12.15 -34.44
C LYS A 545 -44.60 -10.74 -34.88
N HIS A 546 -43.77 -10.07 -35.70
CA HIS A 546 -43.81 -10.03 -37.19
C HIS A 546 -43.04 -8.81 -37.76
N HIS A 547 -41.95 -9.03 -38.49
CA HIS A 547 -41.77 -8.67 -39.92
C HIS A 547 -40.33 -8.96 -40.43
N ASP A 548 -40.30 -9.68 -41.56
CA ASP A 548 -39.36 -9.71 -42.68
C ASP A 548 -37.86 -10.10 -42.57
N GLU A 549 -37.60 -11.25 -43.25
CA GLU A 549 -36.55 -11.58 -44.21
C GLU A 549 -35.05 -11.62 -43.82
N GLY A 550 -34.52 -12.86 -43.77
CA GLY A 550 -33.38 -13.27 -44.62
C GLY A 550 -32.05 -13.70 -43.96
N ARG A 551 -31.76 -15.02 -44.05
CA ARG A 551 -30.43 -15.72 -44.06
C ARG A 551 -29.57 -15.64 -42.79
N ASP A 552 -28.72 -16.61 -42.42
CA ASP A 552 -28.41 -18.02 -42.71
C ASP A 552 -27.34 -18.42 -41.64
N GLU A 553 -27.18 -19.73 -41.37
CA GLU A 553 -26.03 -20.43 -40.71
C GLU A 553 -25.86 -20.26 -39.17
N GLU A 554 -26.23 -21.25 -38.34
CA GLU A 554 -25.53 -22.52 -37.98
C GLU A 554 -24.11 -22.36 -37.39
N GLU A 555 -23.94 -22.64 -36.08
CA GLU A 555 -22.94 -23.62 -35.60
C GLU A 555 -23.01 -23.88 -34.07
N GLU A 556 -22.99 -25.17 -33.74
CA GLU A 556 -22.96 -25.81 -32.42
C GLU A 556 -21.61 -25.60 -31.71
N VAL A 557 -21.60 -25.55 -30.36
CA VAL A 557 -20.47 -26.08 -29.58
C VAL A 557 -20.98 -26.87 -28.38
N VAL A 558 -20.56 -28.13 -28.38
CA VAL A 558 -20.77 -29.22 -27.43
C VAL A 558 -19.94 -29.03 -26.16
N VAL A 559 -20.59 -29.39 -25.04
CA VAL A 559 -20.16 -29.80 -23.68
C VAL A 559 -18.66 -29.81 -23.35
#